data_AF-J2ZUT7-F1
#
_entry.id   AF-J2ZUT7-F1
#
_cell.length_a   1.000
_cell.length_b   1.000
_cell.length_c   1.000
_cell.angle_alpha   90.00
_cell.angle_beta   90.00
_cell.angle_gamma   90.00
#
_symmetry.space_group_name_H-M   'P 1'
#
loop_
_entity.id
_entity.type
_entity.pdbx_description
1 polymer ?
#
loop_
_entity_poly.entity_id
_entity_poly.type
_entity_poly.pdbx_seq_one_letter_code
_entity_poly.pdbx_strand_id
1 'polypeptide(L)'
;MAKFSWPAYPKSKAEFEQLMAAIDDLLAVEELKPFQRPLHVGRKFWEAFGWGGLALPADELADQPGFQGDVLMAKALRWYKETLGNRLNSYFELGYVPALLGRTIWRVRLAGWYGTVNFFADRNLSNKGVSKGTKTTLPSMNILTLIEDLPQGMVDRLSSSEIEAHFQFHMFAVESIQWRNNLPCTNILTVARDDYNCSTQEILEDRYAQARWAAQQCVEKTLKGMLEIAGSAYPKGGRGHDLSNLAKMLHEEHGVVINNHLIKTAHCSTGARYKDEPSTQTQALHANIAALGIYDTLSKSPQVEKLLADYYKEHSAI
;
A
#
# COMPACT_ATOMS: atom_id res chain seq x y z
N MET A 1 20.79 -18.31 1.15
CA MET A 1 19.87 -19.09 2.00
C MET A 1 20.05 -20.57 1.69
N ALA A 2 19.95 -21.44 2.69
CA ALA A 2 19.98 -22.89 2.49
C ALA A 2 18.76 -23.35 1.68
N LYS A 3 18.93 -24.36 0.81
CA LYS A 3 17.81 -24.96 0.07
C LYS A 3 16.89 -25.69 1.04
N PHE A 4 15.57 -25.59 0.84
CA PHE A 4 14.63 -26.42 1.57
C PHE A 4 14.84 -27.90 1.20
N SER A 5 14.76 -28.78 2.18
CA SER A 5 14.94 -30.22 2.00
C SER A 5 13.89 -30.96 2.81
N TRP A 6 13.35 -32.03 2.24
CA TRP A 6 12.39 -32.89 2.91
C TRP A 6 12.67 -34.37 2.56
N PRO A 7 12.53 -35.33 3.50
CA PRO A 7 13.10 -36.67 3.34
C PRO A 7 12.57 -37.48 2.15
N ALA A 8 11.28 -37.38 1.85
CA ALA A 8 10.61 -38.07 0.75
C ALA A 8 9.24 -37.46 0.46
N TYR A 9 8.64 -37.79 -0.68
CA TYR A 9 7.23 -37.46 -0.94
C TYR A 9 6.33 -37.99 0.18
N PRO A 10 5.30 -37.21 0.60
CA PRO A 10 4.35 -37.68 1.60
C PRO A 10 3.63 -38.96 1.15
N LYS A 11 3.44 -39.89 2.07
CA LYS A 11 2.69 -41.14 1.87
C LYS A 11 1.33 -41.11 2.57
N SER A 12 1.11 -40.14 3.44
CA SER A 12 -0.12 -39.98 4.21
C SER A 12 -0.52 -38.52 4.31
N LYS A 13 -1.80 -38.27 4.67
CA LYS A 13 -2.27 -36.92 4.95
C LYS A 13 -1.46 -36.27 6.09
N ALA A 14 -1.13 -37.01 7.14
CA ALA A 14 -0.36 -36.48 8.27
C ALA A 14 1.05 -36.02 7.84
N GLU A 15 1.74 -36.79 6.99
CA GLU A 15 3.04 -36.39 6.44
C GLU A 15 2.93 -35.16 5.52
N PHE A 16 1.83 -35.06 4.77
CA PHE A 16 1.55 -33.90 3.94
C PHE A 16 1.29 -32.64 4.78
N GLU A 17 0.51 -32.74 5.86
CA GLU A 17 0.28 -31.63 6.79
C GLU A 17 1.60 -31.13 7.41
N GLN A 18 2.49 -32.04 7.82
CA GLN A 18 3.80 -31.68 8.36
C GLN A 18 4.68 -30.97 7.31
N LEU A 19 4.69 -31.48 6.07
CA LEU A 19 5.40 -30.84 4.97
C LEU A 19 4.90 -29.42 4.72
N MET A 20 3.57 -29.24 4.64
CA MET A 20 2.96 -27.94 4.36
C MET A 20 3.20 -26.94 5.48
N ALA A 21 3.07 -27.36 6.75
CA ALA A 21 3.39 -26.52 7.90
C ALA A 21 4.86 -26.07 7.88
N ALA A 22 5.80 -27.00 7.63
CA ALA A 22 7.21 -26.67 7.57
C ALA A 22 7.56 -25.70 6.42
N ILE A 23 6.90 -25.83 5.27
CA ILE A 23 7.04 -24.88 4.17
C ILE A 23 6.45 -23.51 4.56
N ASP A 24 5.25 -23.46 5.13
CA ASP A 24 4.63 -22.19 5.52
C ASP A 24 5.46 -21.44 6.58
N ASP A 25 5.97 -22.16 7.58
CA ASP A 25 6.87 -21.61 8.60
C ASP A 25 8.13 -21.02 7.96
N LEU A 26 8.75 -21.73 7.02
CA LEU A 26 9.92 -21.24 6.30
C LEU A 26 9.58 -19.98 5.50
N LEU A 27 8.49 -19.99 4.74
CA LEU A 27 8.08 -18.83 3.93
C LEU A 27 7.68 -17.63 4.81
N ALA A 28 7.16 -17.89 6.01
CA ALA A 28 6.90 -16.86 7.01
C ALA A 28 8.19 -16.25 7.58
N VAL A 29 9.21 -17.08 7.86
CA VAL A 29 10.55 -16.62 8.26
C VAL A 29 11.25 -15.83 7.14
N GLU A 30 10.97 -16.15 5.88
CA GLU A 30 11.38 -15.37 4.70
C GLU A 30 10.55 -14.08 4.51
N GLU A 31 9.71 -13.72 5.48
CA GLU A 31 8.84 -12.52 5.49
C GLU A 31 7.84 -12.44 4.32
N LEU A 32 7.53 -13.57 3.68
CA LEU A 32 6.50 -13.59 2.64
C LEU A 32 5.10 -13.45 3.26
N LYS A 33 4.32 -12.52 2.70
CA LYS A 33 2.93 -12.28 3.11
C LYS A 33 2.07 -13.50 2.76
N PRO A 34 1.00 -13.78 3.52
CA PRO A 34 0.10 -14.92 3.29
C PRO A 34 -0.28 -15.18 1.83
N PHE A 35 -0.67 -14.15 1.06
CA PHE A 35 -1.04 -14.30 -0.35
C PHE A 35 0.11 -14.67 -1.29
N GLN A 36 1.36 -14.41 -0.91
CA GLN A 36 2.54 -14.71 -1.71
C GLN A 36 2.97 -16.16 -1.53
N ARG A 37 2.76 -16.74 -0.34
CA ARG A 37 3.30 -18.07 0.02
C ARG A 37 2.88 -19.19 -0.94
N PRO A 38 1.62 -19.27 -1.42
CA PRO A 38 1.23 -20.28 -2.42
C PRO A 38 2.02 -20.18 -3.72
N LEU A 39 2.47 -18.98 -4.13
CA LEU A 39 3.25 -18.79 -5.35
C LEU A 39 4.68 -19.35 -5.23
N HIS A 40 5.16 -19.53 -3.99
CA HIS A 40 6.52 -19.99 -3.71
C HIS A 40 6.58 -21.49 -3.35
N VAL A 41 5.44 -22.14 -3.10
CA VAL A 41 5.40 -23.56 -2.69
C VAL A 41 6.01 -24.50 -3.75
N GLY A 42 5.81 -24.20 -5.03
CA GLY A 42 6.36 -25.00 -6.13
C GLY A 42 7.88 -25.02 -6.16
N ARG A 43 8.50 -23.88 -5.84
CA ARG A 43 9.95 -23.81 -5.67
C ARG A 43 10.41 -24.70 -4.51
N LYS A 44 9.69 -24.73 -3.39
CA LYS A 44 10.04 -25.58 -2.24
C LYS A 44 9.86 -27.07 -2.57
N PHE A 45 8.85 -27.44 -3.35
CA PHE A 45 8.73 -28.81 -3.88
C PHE A 45 9.84 -29.17 -4.86
N TRP A 46 10.27 -28.23 -5.71
CA TRP A 46 11.43 -28.45 -6.57
C TRP A 46 12.72 -28.66 -5.76
N GLU A 47 12.94 -27.83 -4.73
CA GLU A 47 14.12 -27.96 -3.84
C GLU A 47 14.12 -29.30 -3.08
N ALA A 48 12.97 -29.76 -2.58
CA ALA A 48 12.86 -31.01 -1.83
C ALA A 48 12.87 -32.26 -2.70
N PHE A 49 12.23 -32.24 -3.87
CA PHE A 49 11.92 -33.45 -4.64
C PHE A 49 12.25 -33.39 -6.14
N GLY A 50 12.79 -32.27 -6.64
CA GLY A 50 12.95 -32.05 -8.07
C GLY A 50 11.63 -31.94 -8.84
N TRP A 51 10.55 -31.55 -8.16
CA TRP A 51 9.23 -31.37 -8.76
C TRP A 51 9.24 -30.37 -9.93
N GLY A 52 8.60 -30.73 -11.04
CA GLY A 52 8.56 -29.92 -12.29
C GLY A 52 7.19 -29.92 -12.97
N GLY A 53 6.11 -29.92 -12.19
CA GLY A 53 4.74 -29.93 -12.68
C GLY A 53 4.15 -28.54 -12.97
N LEU A 54 2.84 -28.48 -13.15
CA LEU A 54 2.10 -27.22 -13.33
C LEU A 54 2.05 -26.44 -12.01
N ALA A 55 2.39 -25.15 -12.04
CA ALA A 55 2.31 -24.28 -10.87
C ALA A 55 0.87 -23.97 -10.43
N LEU A 56 -0.07 -24.01 -11.37
CA LEU A 56 -1.50 -23.78 -11.15
C LEU A 56 -2.32 -24.92 -11.78
N PRO A 57 -2.28 -26.13 -11.20
CA PRO A 57 -3.08 -27.25 -11.64
C PRO A 57 -4.57 -27.01 -11.35
N ALA A 58 -5.45 -27.77 -12.00
CA ALA A 58 -6.89 -27.76 -11.72
C ALA A 58 -7.17 -28.17 -10.26
N ASP A 59 -8.12 -27.52 -9.59
CA ASP A 59 -8.39 -27.73 -8.16
C ASP A 59 -8.87 -29.17 -7.88
N GLU A 60 -9.61 -29.76 -8.82
CA GLU A 60 -10.15 -31.12 -8.75
C GLU A 60 -9.05 -32.19 -8.63
N LEU A 61 -7.81 -31.89 -9.04
CA LEU A 61 -6.68 -32.79 -8.84
C LEU A 61 -6.35 -32.99 -7.36
N ALA A 62 -6.74 -32.06 -6.48
CA ALA A 62 -6.53 -32.19 -5.05
C ALA A 62 -7.41 -33.29 -4.41
N ASP A 63 -8.44 -33.78 -5.10
CA ASP A 63 -9.27 -34.91 -4.64
C ASP A 63 -8.68 -36.27 -5.01
N GLN A 64 -7.70 -36.31 -5.91
CA GLN A 64 -7.07 -37.57 -6.33
C GLN A 64 -6.19 -38.16 -5.21
N PRO A 65 -6.05 -39.50 -5.16
CA PRO A 65 -5.16 -40.14 -4.19
C PRO A 65 -3.68 -39.86 -4.51
N GLY A 66 -2.84 -39.94 -3.47
CA GLY A 66 -1.39 -39.75 -3.58
C GLY A 66 -0.92 -38.30 -3.39
N PHE A 67 0.40 -38.11 -3.42
CA PHE A 67 1.06 -36.82 -3.12
C PHE A 67 2.26 -36.59 -4.05
N GLN A 68 2.09 -36.84 -5.35
CA GLN A 68 3.15 -36.66 -6.35
C GLN A 68 2.65 -35.83 -7.54
N GLY A 69 3.59 -35.29 -8.33
CA GLY A 69 3.27 -34.53 -9.53
C GLY A 69 2.32 -33.36 -9.27
N ASP A 70 1.36 -33.16 -10.18
CA ASP A 70 0.39 -32.07 -10.07
C ASP A 70 -0.62 -32.27 -8.93
N VAL A 71 -0.84 -33.51 -8.48
CA VAL A 71 -1.71 -33.81 -7.34
C VAL A 71 -1.13 -33.22 -6.05
N LEU A 72 0.19 -33.29 -5.85
CA LEU A 72 0.86 -32.66 -4.71
C LEU A 72 0.62 -31.14 -4.71
N MET A 73 0.81 -30.49 -5.86
CA MET A 73 0.62 -29.06 -6.01
C MET A 73 -0.83 -28.64 -5.79
N ALA A 74 -1.80 -29.36 -6.38
CA ALA A 74 -3.21 -29.07 -6.20
C ALA A 74 -3.62 -29.16 -4.71
N LYS A 75 -3.17 -30.22 -4.00
CA LYS A 75 -3.39 -30.35 -2.56
C LYS A 75 -2.76 -29.22 -1.76
N ALA A 76 -1.55 -28.78 -2.13
CA ALA A 76 -0.87 -27.67 -1.47
C ALA A 76 -1.62 -26.35 -1.62
N LEU A 77 -2.10 -26.03 -2.83
CA LEU A 77 -2.90 -24.85 -3.07
C LEU A 77 -4.23 -24.89 -2.29
N ARG A 78 -4.88 -26.06 -2.23
CA ARG A 78 -6.09 -26.25 -1.43
C ARG A 78 -5.81 -26.11 0.07
N TRP A 79 -4.73 -26.69 0.57
CA TRP A 79 -4.29 -26.54 1.96
C TRP A 79 -4.13 -25.06 2.34
N TYR A 80 -3.50 -24.26 1.48
CA TYR A 80 -3.41 -22.81 1.72
C TYR A 80 -4.78 -22.12 1.75
N LYS A 81 -5.69 -22.47 0.84
CA LYS A 81 -7.05 -21.92 0.82
C LYS A 81 -7.79 -22.23 2.12
N GLU A 82 -7.67 -23.46 2.62
CA GLU A 82 -8.31 -23.91 3.85
C GLU A 82 -7.66 -23.27 5.10
N THR A 83 -6.33 -23.19 5.15
CA THR A 83 -5.58 -22.69 6.31
C THR A 83 -5.60 -21.17 6.43
N LEU A 84 -5.46 -20.45 5.33
CA LEU A 84 -5.31 -18.98 5.34
C LEU A 84 -6.58 -18.24 4.88
N GLY A 85 -7.49 -18.92 4.18
CA GLY A 85 -8.80 -18.37 3.78
C GLY A 85 -8.68 -17.00 3.12
N ASN A 86 -9.42 -16.04 3.65
CA ASN A 86 -9.44 -14.66 3.15
C ASN A 86 -8.08 -13.94 3.22
N ARG A 87 -7.11 -14.43 3.99
CA ARG A 87 -5.74 -13.85 4.02
C ARG A 87 -4.96 -14.13 2.74
N LEU A 88 -5.41 -15.10 1.92
CA LEU A 88 -4.87 -15.29 0.57
C LEU A 88 -5.35 -14.24 -0.42
N ASN A 89 -6.42 -13.50 -0.10
CA ASN A 89 -6.87 -12.43 -0.98
C ASN A 89 -5.79 -11.34 -0.98
N SER A 90 -5.04 -11.27 -2.07
CA SER A 90 -4.27 -10.10 -2.41
C SER A 90 -5.19 -9.18 -3.18
N TYR A 91 -5.64 -8.11 -2.55
CA TYR A 91 -6.07 -6.99 -3.32
C TYR A 91 -4.80 -6.30 -3.80
N PHE A 92 -4.63 -6.24 -5.12
CA PHE A 92 -3.59 -5.42 -5.72
C PHE A 92 -4.00 -3.97 -5.45
N GLU A 93 -3.58 -3.46 -4.30
CA GLU A 93 -3.96 -2.16 -3.75
C GLU A 93 -2.70 -1.31 -3.59
N LEU A 94 -2.82 -0.05 -3.99
CA LEU A 94 -1.79 0.95 -3.71
C LEU A 94 -1.89 1.42 -2.25
N GLY A 95 -3.09 1.41 -1.68
CA GLY A 95 -3.36 1.82 -0.30
C GLY A 95 -4.77 2.36 -0.15
N TYR A 96 -4.97 3.16 0.90
CA TYR A 96 -6.25 3.76 1.25
C TYR A 96 -6.08 5.26 1.49
N VAL A 97 -7.12 6.02 1.20
CA VAL A 97 -7.20 7.45 1.52
C VAL A 97 -8.57 7.80 2.09
N PRO A 98 -8.66 8.78 3.00
CA PRO A 98 -9.94 9.31 3.46
C PRO A 98 -10.47 10.32 2.43
N ALA A 99 -11.73 10.21 2.03
CA ALA A 99 -12.39 11.21 1.19
C ALA A 99 -13.69 11.70 1.83
N LEU A 100 -13.91 13.01 1.83
CA LEU A 100 -15.18 13.59 2.22
C LEU A 100 -16.16 13.53 1.05
N LEU A 101 -17.27 12.79 1.21
CA LEU A 101 -18.40 12.81 0.28
C LEU A 101 -19.66 13.21 1.05
N GLY A 102 -20.32 14.27 0.60
CA GLY A 102 -21.35 14.95 1.38
C GLY A 102 -20.80 15.46 2.72
N ARG A 103 -21.20 14.81 3.82
CA ARG A 103 -20.78 15.17 5.19
C ARG A 103 -20.05 14.07 5.93
N THR A 104 -19.73 12.98 5.24
CA THR A 104 -19.12 11.79 5.86
C THR A 104 -17.78 11.52 5.20
N ILE A 105 -16.78 11.19 6.01
CA ILE A 105 -15.50 10.72 5.49
C ILE A 105 -15.63 9.22 5.24
N TRP A 106 -15.30 8.82 4.03
CA TRP A 106 -15.30 7.44 3.60
C TRP A 106 -13.88 6.94 3.41
N ARG A 107 -13.69 5.64 3.62
CA ARG A 107 -12.47 4.94 3.25
C ARG A 107 -12.51 4.65 1.76
N VAL A 108 -11.55 5.21 1.03
CA VAL A 108 -11.41 4.99 -0.41
C VAL A 108 -10.23 4.07 -0.63
N ARG A 109 -10.49 2.94 -1.28
CA ARG A 109 -9.46 2.04 -1.73
C ARG A 109 -8.83 2.58 -3.02
N LEU A 110 -7.51 2.63 -3.07
CA LEU A 110 -6.77 2.91 -4.30
C LEU A 110 -6.37 1.58 -4.94
N ALA A 111 -7.09 1.19 -5.99
CA ALA A 111 -6.78 -0.01 -6.74
C ALA A 111 -5.41 0.12 -7.41
N GLY A 112 -4.61 -0.94 -7.35
CA GLY A 112 -3.45 -1.11 -8.21
C GLY A 112 -3.87 -1.70 -9.55
N TRP A 113 -3.06 -1.49 -10.57
CA TRP A 113 -3.20 -2.14 -11.87
C TRP A 113 -1.84 -2.27 -12.56
N TYR A 114 -1.75 -3.15 -13.55
CA TYR A 114 -0.60 -3.23 -14.46
C TYR A 114 -0.98 -2.60 -15.80
N GLY A 115 -0.14 -1.69 -16.29
CA GLY A 115 -0.36 -0.98 -17.56
C GLY A 115 -1.28 0.24 -17.41
N THR A 116 -2.28 0.34 -18.29
CA THR A 116 -3.20 1.50 -18.34
C THR A 116 -4.62 1.05 -18.05
N VAL A 117 -5.32 1.82 -17.21
CA VAL A 117 -6.74 1.63 -16.87
C VAL A 117 -7.48 2.93 -17.10
N ASN A 118 -8.74 2.83 -17.55
CA ASN A 118 -9.63 3.97 -17.68
C ASN A 118 -10.48 4.13 -16.42
N PHE A 119 -10.16 5.12 -15.59
CA PHE A 119 -11.00 5.48 -14.45
C PHE A 119 -12.20 6.32 -14.91
N PHE A 120 -13.36 6.06 -14.34
CA PHE A 120 -14.57 6.86 -14.55
C PHE A 120 -15.38 6.92 -13.26
N ALA A 121 -16.33 7.85 -13.19
CA ALA A 121 -17.30 7.93 -12.10
C ALA A 121 -18.72 7.77 -12.66
N ASP A 122 -19.37 6.67 -12.30
CA ASP A 122 -20.77 6.39 -12.66
C ASP A 122 -21.59 6.23 -11.38
N ARG A 123 -22.73 6.90 -11.33
CA ARG A 123 -23.63 6.86 -10.16
C ARG A 123 -24.16 5.47 -9.89
N ASN A 124 -24.31 4.64 -10.91
CA ASN A 124 -24.76 3.27 -10.74
C ASN A 124 -23.62 2.41 -10.19
N LEU A 125 -23.67 2.08 -8.90
CA LEU A 125 -22.63 1.27 -8.25
C LEU A 125 -22.61 -0.19 -8.73
N SER A 126 -23.62 -0.66 -9.45
CA SER A 126 -23.55 -1.96 -10.13
C SER A 126 -22.64 -1.92 -11.36
N ASN A 127 -22.39 -0.74 -11.95
CA ASN A 127 -21.40 -0.55 -12.98
C ASN A 127 -20.00 -0.45 -12.35
N LYS A 128 -19.29 -1.58 -12.25
CA LYS A 128 -17.92 -1.65 -11.71
C LYS A 128 -16.85 -1.30 -12.76
N GLY A 129 -17.22 -1.19 -14.03
CA GLY A 129 -16.28 -1.18 -15.15
C GLY A 129 -15.91 -2.59 -15.64
N VAL A 130 -14.87 -2.68 -16.46
CA VAL A 130 -14.43 -3.91 -17.12
C VAL A 130 -13.03 -4.30 -16.64
N SER A 131 -12.90 -5.46 -15.99
CA SER A 131 -11.64 -5.90 -15.36
C SER A 131 -10.55 -6.34 -16.34
N LYS A 132 -10.89 -6.60 -17.61
CA LYS A 132 -9.95 -7.02 -18.66
C LYS A 132 -10.15 -6.15 -19.90
N GLY A 133 -9.09 -5.49 -20.34
CA GLY A 133 -9.10 -4.82 -21.64
C GLY A 133 -9.08 -5.80 -22.80
N THR A 134 -9.45 -5.32 -23.98
CA THR A 134 -9.20 -5.98 -25.27
C THR A 134 -8.08 -5.25 -26.01
N LYS A 135 -7.73 -5.69 -27.23
CA LYS A 135 -6.78 -4.96 -28.09
C LYS A 135 -7.21 -3.51 -28.37
N THR A 136 -8.50 -3.21 -28.27
CA THR A 136 -9.08 -1.91 -28.66
C THR A 136 -9.75 -1.16 -27.50
N THR A 137 -9.87 -1.80 -26.32
CA THR A 137 -10.52 -1.19 -25.15
C THR A 137 -9.65 -1.41 -23.93
N LEU A 138 -9.36 -0.33 -23.21
CA LEU A 138 -8.66 -0.43 -21.93
C LEU A 138 -9.58 -1.07 -20.89
N PRO A 139 -9.03 -1.81 -19.91
CA PRO A 139 -9.80 -2.11 -18.70
C PRO A 139 -10.27 -0.80 -18.08
N SER A 140 -11.42 -0.84 -17.41
CA SER A 140 -12.03 0.35 -16.82
C SER A 140 -12.52 0.08 -15.41
N MET A 141 -12.61 1.13 -14.61
CA MET A 141 -13.00 1.02 -13.21
C MET A 141 -13.82 2.23 -12.77
N ASN A 142 -14.99 1.97 -12.19
CA ASN A 142 -15.80 3.00 -11.57
C ASN A 142 -15.24 3.32 -10.18
N ILE A 143 -14.67 4.50 -10.00
CA ILE A 143 -13.99 4.87 -8.75
C ILE A 143 -14.95 4.96 -7.55
N LEU A 144 -16.25 5.18 -7.79
CA LEU A 144 -17.25 5.21 -6.71
C LEU A 144 -17.45 3.82 -6.10
N THR A 145 -17.15 2.75 -6.84
CA THR A 145 -17.19 1.36 -6.33
C THR A 145 -15.95 0.99 -5.51
N LEU A 146 -14.96 1.88 -5.43
CA LEU A 146 -13.78 1.73 -4.60
C LEU A 146 -13.93 2.38 -3.22
N ILE A 147 -15.04 3.05 -2.99
CA ILE A 147 -15.38 3.60 -1.68
C ILE A 147 -16.05 2.49 -0.87
N GLU A 148 -15.43 2.12 0.26
CA GLU A 148 -15.92 1.02 1.10
C GLU A 148 -17.32 1.33 1.63
N ASP A 149 -18.21 0.36 1.50
CA ASP A 149 -19.59 0.41 1.99
C ASP A 149 -20.43 1.61 1.53
N LEU A 150 -20.06 2.28 0.43
CA LEU A 150 -20.82 3.41 -0.11
C LEU A 150 -22.21 2.93 -0.60
N PRO A 151 -23.32 3.41 -0.01
CA PRO A 151 -24.64 2.96 -0.42
C PRO A 151 -25.10 3.72 -1.68
N GLN A 152 -25.86 3.06 -2.54
CA GLN A 152 -26.43 3.66 -3.76
C GLN A 152 -27.19 4.96 -3.46
N GLY A 153 -27.98 4.99 -2.37
CA GLY A 153 -28.72 6.18 -1.98
C GLY A 153 -27.83 7.38 -1.62
N MET A 154 -26.59 7.18 -1.15
CA MET A 154 -25.66 8.30 -0.96
C MET A 154 -25.22 8.86 -2.30
N VAL A 155 -24.86 7.99 -3.24
CA VAL A 155 -24.41 8.37 -4.58
C VAL A 155 -25.48 9.12 -5.37
N ASP A 156 -26.74 8.70 -5.24
CA ASP A 156 -27.88 9.36 -5.89
C ASP A 156 -28.06 10.80 -5.41
N ARG A 157 -27.59 11.14 -4.20
CA ARG A 157 -27.72 12.47 -3.58
C ARG A 157 -26.51 13.37 -3.80
N LEU A 158 -25.36 12.82 -4.21
CA LEU A 158 -24.18 13.64 -4.52
C LEU A 158 -24.49 14.55 -5.71
N SER A 159 -24.09 15.80 -5.64
CA SER A 159 -24.11 16.70 -6.79
C SER A 159 -23.05 16.28 -7.82
N SER A 160 -23.21 16.70 -9.08
CA SER A 160 -22.21 16.40 -10.11
C SER A 160 -20.84 17.02 -9.79
N SER A 161 -20.81 18.17 -9.12
CA SER A 161 -19.55 18.80 -8.68
C SER A 161 -18.86 18.02 -7.55
N GLU A 162 -19.61 17.37 -6.66
CA GLU A 162 -19.02 16.49 -5.65
C GLU A 162 -18.42 15.23 -6.27
N ILE A 163 -19.08 14.65 -7.28
CA ILE A 163 -18.53 13.51 -8.02
C ILE A 163 -17.27 13.91 -8.78
N GLU A 164 -17.27 15.06 -9.46
CA GLU A 164 -16.09 15.58 -10.15
C GLU A 164 -14.94 15.86 -9.17
N ALA A 165 -15.22 16.52 -8.04
CA ALA A 165 -14.23 16.77 -7.01
C ALA A 165 -13.63 15.47 -6.46
N HIS A 166 -14.46 14.45 -6.25
CA HIS A 166 -13.99 13.13 -5.85
C HIS A 166 -13.10 12.48 -6.94
N PHE A 167 -13.47 12.62 -8.22
CA PHE A 167 -12.65 12.12 -9.33
C PHE A 167 -11.27 12.76 -9.36
N GLN A 168 -11.19 14.08 -9.28
CA GLN A 168 -9.91 14.81 -9.23
C GLN A 168 -9.08 14.42 -8.01
N PHE A 169 -9.72 14.33 -6.84
CA PHE A 169 -9.06 13.86 -5.62
C PHE A 169 -8.54 12.43 -5.76
N HIS A 170 -9.33 11.53 -6.35
CA HIS A 170 -8.95 10.14 -6.56
C HIS A 170 -7.70 10.04 -7.43
N MET A 171 -7.66 10.78 -8.54
CA MET A 171 -6.49 10.78 -9.42
C MET A 171 -5.24 11.31 -8.73
N PHE A 172 -5.37 12.44 -8.04
CA PHE A 172 -4.30 13.01 -7.23
C PHE A 172 -3.78 12.03 -6.15
N ALA A 173 -4.68 11.35 -5.45
CA ALA A 173 -4.33 10.39 -4.42
C ALA A 173 -3.63 9.16 -5.00
N VAL A 174 -4.11 8.65 -6.13
CA VAL A 174 -3.49 7.53 -6.86
C VAL A 174 -2.05 7.86 -7.24
N GLU A 175 -1.81 9.00 -7.89
CA GLU A 175 -0.46 9.43 -8.30
C GLU A 175 0.47 9.57 -7.09
N SER A 176 0.01 10.24 -6.03
CA SER A 176 0.77 10.48 -4.81
C SER A 176 1.17 9.18 -4.09
N ILE A 177 0.21 8.27 -3.92
CA ILE A 177 0.42 7.00 -3.22
C ILE A 177 1.25 6.03 -4.06
N GLN A 178 1.06 6.00 -5.38
CA GLN A 178 1.87 5.20 -6.28
C GLN A 178 3.34 5.65 -6.22
N TRP A 179 3.60 6.95 -6.31
CA TRP A 179 4.96 7.48 -6.18
C TRP A 179 5.59 7.12 -4.83
N ARG A 180 4.87 7.34 -3.73
CA ARG A 180 5.30 6.93 -2.37
C ARG A 180 5.68 5.45 -2.30
N ASN A 181 4.89 4.57 -2.93
CA ASN A 181 5.14 3.13 -2.92
C ASN A 181 6.37 2.74 -3.74
N ASN A 182 6.75 3.55 -4.73
CA ASN A 182 7.93 3.32 -5.56
C ASN A 182 9.23 3.90 -4.97
N LEU A 183 9.16 4.69 -3.89
CA LEU A 183 10.35 5.20 -3.20
C LEU A 183 11.24 4.05 -2.67
N PRO A 184 12.56 4.31 -2.50
CA PRO A 184 13.47 3.37 -1.87
C PRO A 184 12.98 2.87 -0.51
N CYS A 185 13.25 1.59 -0.22
CA CYS A 185 12.92 0.98 1.07
C CYS A 185 13.98 1.32 2.13
N THR A 186 13.95 2.53 2.65
CA THR A 186 14.73 2.91 3.85
C THR A 186 13.88 2.71 5.11
N ASN A 187 14.53 2.56 6.27
CA ASN A 187 13.82 2.43 7.55
C ASN A 187 12.90 3.62 7.80
N ILE A 188 13.37 4.86 7.55
CA ILE A 188 12.57 6.06 7.85
C ILE A 188 11.39 6.24 6.89
N LEU A 189 11.56 5.91 5.60
CA LEU A 189 10.47 5.99 4.62
C LEU A 189 9.44 4.88 4.82
N THR A 190 9.85 3.72 5.32
CA THR A 190 8.93 2.66 5.74
C THR A 190 8.04 3.14 6.88
N VAL A 191 8.62 3.73 7.93
CA VAL A 191 7.83 4.28 9.04
C VAL A 191 6.95 5.44 8.58
N ALA A 192 7.41 6.29 7.64
CA ALA A 192 6.58 7.35 7.06
C ALA A 192 5.31 6.80 6.38
N ARG A 193 5.42 5.68 5.65
CA ARG A 193 4.28 5.00 5.03
C ARG A 193 3.29 4.50 6.08
N ASP A 194 3.80 3.91 7.16
CA ASP A 194 2.98 3.41 8.26
C ASP A 194 2.25 4.56 8.98
N ASP A 195 2.92 5.69 9.21
CA ASP A 195 2.32 6.89 9.79
C ASP A 195 1.20 7.45 8.90
N TYR A 196 1.34 7.42 7.58
CA TYR A 196 0.26 7.83 6.66
C TYR A 196 -0.96 6.89 6.77
N ASN A 197 -0.70 5.58 6.78
CA ASN A 197 -1.75 4.57 6.91
C ASN A 197 -2.47 4.70 8.26
N CYS A 198 -1.71 4.93 9.33
CA CYS A 198 -2.23 5.25 10.65
C CYS A 198 -3.10 6.50 10.61
N SER A 199 -2.61 7.61 10.05
CA SER A 199 -3.41 8.84 9.90
C SER A 199 -4.76 8.59 9.23
N THR A 200 -4.78 7.80 8.16
CA THR A 200 -6.01 7.43 7.44
C THR A 200 -6.96 6.62 8.31
N GLN A 201 -6.47 5.59 8.99
CA GLN A 201 -7.27 4.74 9.88
C GLN A 201 -7.85 5.54 11.06
N GLU A 202 -7.05 6.39 11.69
CA GLU A 202 -7.45 7.21 12.83
C GLU A 202 -8.55 8.22 12.47
N ILE A 203 -8.57 8.75 11.23
CA ILE A 203 -9.67 9.62 10.75
C ILE A 203 -10.99 8.84 10.71
N LEU A 204 -10.94 7.60 10.21
CA LEU A 204 -12.13 6.75 10.05
C LEU A 204 -12.67 6.24 11.39
N GLU A 205 -11.84 6.22 12.43
CA GLU A 205 -12.22 5.88 13.80
C GLU A 205 -12.55 7.11 14.67
N ASP A 206 -12.73 8.29 14.05
CA ASP A 206 -13.00 9.58 14.71
C ASP A 206 -11.95 10.01 15.75
N ARG A 207 -10.72 9.48 15.64
CA ARG A 207 -9.57 9.83 16.49
C ARG A 207 -8.74 10.95 15.88
N TYR A 208 -9.37 12.12 15.73
CA TYR A 208 -8.83 13.23 14.94
C TYR A 208 -7.47 13.77 15.43
N ALA A 209 -7.21 13.76 16.74
CA ALA A 209 -5.93 14.20 17.28
C ALA A 209 -4.79 13.25 16.88
N GLN A 210 -5.03 11.95 16.99
CA GLN A 210 -4.10 10.89 16.59
C GLN A 210 -3.87 10.94 15.08
N ALA A 211 -4.92 11.14 14.29
CA ALA A 211 -4.82 11.31 12.85
C ALA A 211 -3.92 12.46 12.42
N ARG A 212 -4.07 13.65 13.04
CA ARG A 212 -3.23 14.82 12.77
C ARG A 212 -1.78 14.57 13.17
N TRP A 213 -1.58 13.95 14.33
CA TRP A 213 -0.24 13.61 14.79
C TRP A 213 0.46 12.63 13.83
N ALA A 214 -0.24 11.58 13.40
CA ALA A 214 0.28 10.62 12.45
C ALA A 214 0.57 11.28 11.09
N ALA A 215 -0.26 12.22 10.62
CA ALA A 215 0.02 13.00 9.41
C ALA A 215 1.30 13.84 9.54
N GLN A 216 1.51 14.54 10.65
CA GLN A 216 2.76 15.26 10.91
C GLN A 216 3.95 14.30 10.88
N GLN A 217 3.85 13.16 11.56
CA GLN A 217 4.93 12.18 11.65
C GLN A 217 5.28 11.58 10.29
N CYS A 218 4.29 11.31 9.45
CA CYS A 218 4.44 10.92 8.06
C CYS A 218 5.25 11.97 7.28
N VAL A 219 4.87 13.25 7.37
CA VAL A 219 5.57 14.33 6.68
C VAL A 219 7.01 14.46 7.20
N GLU A 220 7.20 14.52 8.52
CA GLU A 220 8.53 14.62 9.15
C GLU A 220 9.48 13.55 8.62
N LYS A 221 9.04 12.29 8.64
CA LYS A 221 9.86 11.16 8.21
C LYS A 221 10.05 11.09 6.70
N THR A 222 9.07 11.57 5.92
CA THR A 222 9.22 11.72 4.47
C THR A 222 10.33 12.71 4.15
N LEU A 223 10.31 13.91 4.76
CA LEU A 223 11.33 14.94 4.51
C LEU A 223 12.72 14.49 4.97
N LYS A 224 12.81 13.84 6.12
CA LYS A 224 14.06 13.23 6.59
C LYS A 224 14.55 12.14 5.64
N GLY A 225 13.66 11.27 5.16
CA GLY A 225 14.01 10.24 4.20
C GLY A 225 14.54 10.80 2.89
N MET A 226 14.00 11.92 2.41
CA MET A 226 14.56 12.62 1.23
C MET A 226 15.96 13.20 1.52
N LEU A 227 16.19 13.76 2.72
CA LEU A 227 17.51 14.21 3.13
C LEU A 227 18.51 13.05 3.24
N GLU A 228 18.10 11.88 3.76
CA GLU A 228 18.94 10.67 3.80
C GLU A 228 19.29 10.18 2.40
N ILE A 229 18.32 10.12 1.49
CA ILE A 229 18.54 9.77 0.09
C ILE A 229 19.56 10.71 -0.56
N ALA A 230 19.51 11.99 -0.21
CA ALA A 230 20.43 12.99 -0.72
C ALA A 230 21.81 13.01 -0.02
N GLY A 231 22.04 12.13 0.97
CA GLY A 231 23.28 12.08 1.74
C GLY A 231 23.44 13.22 2.76
N SER A 232 22.38 13.98 3.04
CA SER A 232 22.38 15.12 3.97
C SER A 232 22.00 14.71 5.39
N ALA A 233 22.77 15.19 6.36
CA ALA A 233 22.42 15.05 7.76
C ALA A 233 21.30 16.02 8.15
N TYR A 234 20.45 15.62 9.10
CA TYR A 234 19.42 16.48 9.67
C TYR A 234 19.52 16.59 11.20
N PRO A 235 19.02 17.69 11.80
CA PRO A 235 19.11 17.90 13.24
C PRO A 235 18.46 16.78 14.04
N LYS A 236 19.09 16.41 15.16
CA LYS A 236 18.51 15.54 16.19
C LYS A 236 17.82 16.37 17.27
N GLY A 237 16.85 15.78 17.97
CA GLY A 237 16.07 16.44 19.03
C GLY A 237 15.01 17.41 18.48
N GLY A 238 14.60 18.41 19.27
CA GLY A 238 13.46 19.29 18.97
C GLY A 238 13.45 19.91 17.56
N ARG A 239 14.60 20.40 17.08
CA ARG A 239 14.74 20.97 15.71
C ARG A 239 14.61 19.95 14.58
N GLY A 240 14.77 18.67 14.91
CA GLY A 240 14.53 17.56 14.00
C GLY A 240 13.04 17.23 13.83
N HIS A 241 12.15 17.81 14.64
CA HIS A 241 10.70 17.58 14.55
C HIS A 241 9.95 18.75 13.91
N ASP A 242 10.66 19.82 13.52
CA ASP A 242 10.08 21.00 12.89
C ASP A 242 10.02 20.79 11.36
N LEU A 243 8.80 20.65 10.85
CA LEU A 243 8.55 20.46 9.42
C LEU A 243 9.03 21.63 8.57
N SER A 244 8.90 22.87 9.04
CA SER A 244 9.36 24.06 8.32
C SER A 244 10.88 24.10 8.22
N ASN A 245 11.58 23.70 9.29
CA ASN A 245 13.03 23.59 9.26
C ASN A 245 13.52 22.50 8.30
N LEU A 246 12.89 21.32 8.30
CA LEU A 246 13.24 20.23 7.38
C LEU A 246 12.98 20.61 5.90
N ALA A 247 11.84 21.25 5.62
CA ALA A 247 11.53 21.73 4.28
C ALA A 247 12.50 22.82 3.81
N LYS A 248 12.89 23.72 4.72
CA LYS A 248 13.90 24.76 4.44
C LYS A 248 15.25 24.14 4.07
N MET A 249 15.71 23.13 4.81
CA MET A 249 16.97 22.45 4.49
C MET A 249 16.94 21.77 3.12
N LEU A 250 15.86 21.05 2.79
CA LEU A 250 15.68 20.47 1.46
C LEU A 250 15.76 21.51 0.35
N HIS A 251 15.23 22.71 0.60
CA HIS A 251 15.34 23.81 -0.34
C HIS A 251 16.76 24.36 -0.46
N GLU A 252 17.41 24.67 0.66
CA GLU A 252 18.73 25.31 0.69
C GLU A 252 19.84 24.37 0.16
N GLU A 253 19.75 23.08 0.47
CA GLU A 253 20.78 22.10 0.10
C GLU A 253 20.53 21.44 -1.27
N HIS A 254 19.26 21.22 -1.63
CA HIS A 254 18.89 20.41 -2.80
C HIS A 254 17.96 21.12 -3.79
N GLY A 255 17.57 22.37 -3.53
CA GLY A 255 16.68 23.14 -4.41
C GLY A 255 15.24 22.64 -4.43
N VAL A 256 14.84 21.74 -3.53
CA VAL A 256 13.49 21.16 -3.49
C VAL A 256 12.55 22.14 -2.80
N VAL A 257 11.57 22.66 -3.52
CA VAL A 257 10.60 23.64 -3.01
C VAL A 257 9.32 22.93 -2.56
N ILE A 258 8.96 23.09 -1.29
CA ILE A 258 7.69 22.57 -0.75
C ILE A 258 6.80 23.74 -0.36
N ASN A 259 5.52 23.68 -0.73
CA ASN A 259 4.56 24.73 -0.39
C ASN A 259 4.39 24.84 1.13
N ASN A 260 4.74 26.00 1.69
CA ASN A 260 4.61 26.30 3.11
C ASN A 260 3.18 26.14 3.66
N HIS A 261 2.15 26.29 2.81
CA HIS A 261 0.78 26.00 3.23
C HIS A 261 0.59 24.52 3.58
N LEU A 262 1.15 23.60 2.79
CA LEU A 262 1.09 22.16 3.08
C LEU A 262 1.81 21.83 4.39
N ILE A 263 3.00 22.41 4.59
CA ILE A 263 3.78 22.24 5.82
C ILE A 263 2.98 22.70 7.04
N LYS A 264 2.37 23.88 6.98
CA LYS A 264 1.54 24.42 8.08
C LYS A 264 0.29 23.58 8.32
N THR A 265 -0.36 23.10 7.27
CA THR A 265 -1.58 22.29 7.37
C THR A 265 -1.30 20.89 7.94
N ALA A 266 -0.17 20.28 7.59
CA ALA A 266 0.25 19.00 8.17
C ALA A 266 0.75 19.13 9.62
N HIS A 267 1.18 20.32 10.04
CA HIS A 267 1.70 20.54 11.38
C HIS A 267 0.63 20.37 12.47
N CYS A 268 1.03 19.73 13.55
CA CYS A 268 0.25 19.41 14.72
C CYS A 268 1.15 19.53 15.96
N SER A 269 0.77 20.39 16.90
CA SER A 269 1.49 20.48 18.17
C SER A 269 1.37 19.15 18.94
N THR A 270 2.30 18.91 19.86
CA THR A 270 2.22 17.78 20.79
C THR A 270 1.00 17.86 21.69
N GLY A 271 0.47 19.06 21.95
CA GLY A 271 -0.72 19.30 22.78
C GLY A 271 -1.99 18.65 22.24
N ALA A 272 -2.11 18.49 20.91
CA ALA A 272 -3.24 17.77 20.32
C ALA A 272 -3.36 16.33 20.86
N ARG A 273 -2.23 15.63 21.08
CA ARG A 273 -2.23 14.25 21.62
C ARG A 273 -2.69 14.19 23.07
N TYR A 274 -2.35 15.19 23.85
CA TYR A 274 -2.65 15.26 25.28
C TYR A 274 -3.99 15.94 25.57
N LYS A 275 -4.77 16.25 24.52
CA LYS A 275 -6.05 16.97 24.57
C LYS A 275 -5.94 18.40 25.10
N ASP A 276 -4.74 18.97 25.06
CA ASP A 276 -4.51 20.39 25.36
C ASP A 276 -5.06 21.28 24.23
N GLU A 277 -5.18 20.73 23.02
CA GLU A 277 -5.77 21.39 21.86
C GLU A 277 -6.85 20.50 21.22
N PRO A 278 -8.10 21.00 21.03
CA PRO A 278 -9.12 20.23 20.33
C PRO A 278 -8.72 20.02 18.86
N SER A 279 -9.04 18.84 18.33
CA SER A 279 -8.85 18.50 16.92
C SER A 279 -10.20 18.16 16.28
N THR A 280 -10.48 18.81 15.15
CA THR A 280 -11.72 18.61 14.39
C THR A 280 -11.51 17.63 13.24
N GLN A 281 -12.62 17.06 12.75
CA GLN A 281 -12.65 16.21 11.56
C GLN A 281 -12.00 16.90 10.35
N THR A 282 -12.33 18.17 10.11
CA THR A 282 -11.77 18.96 9.00
C THR A 282 -10.27 19.15 9.13
N GLN A 283 -9.76 19.47 10.33
CA GLN A 283 -8.32 19.60 10.55
C GLN A 283 -7.57 18.28 10.32
N ALA A 284 -8.14 17.15 10.78
CA ALA A 284 -7.55 15.84 10.56
C ALA A 284 -7.51 15.46 9.08
N LEU A 285 -8.63 15.65 8.37
CA LEU A 285 -8.71 15.41 6.93
C LEU A 285 -7.71 16.28 6.16
N HIS A 286 -7.66 17.58 6.46
CA HIS A 286 -6.73 18.50 5.79
C HIS A 286 -5.26 18.16 6.06
N ALA A 287 -4.90 17.74 7.29
CA ALA A 287 -3.54 17.31 7.60
C ALA A 287 -3.14 16.05 6.81
N ASN A 288 -4.06 15.08 6.66
CA ASN A 288 -3.84 13.88 5.86
C ASN A 288 -3.69 14.21 4.35
N ILE A 289 -4.57 15.06 3.81
CA ILE A 289 -4.48 15.54 2.42
C ILE A 289 -3.20 16.36 2.21
N ALA A 290 -2.74 17.12 3.20
CA ALA A 290 -1.48 17.84 3.11
C ALA A 290 -0.27 16.91 2.99
N ALA A 291 -0.31 15.73 3.64
CA ALA A 291 0.72 14.71 3.46
C ALA A 291 0.73 14.16 2.02
N LEU A 292 -0.44 13.91 1.42
CA LEU A 292 -0.54 13.59 -0.02
C LEU A 292 0.02 14.72 -0.90
N GLY A 293 -0.31 15.97 -0.58
CA GLY A 293 0.16 17.13 -1.34
C GLY A 293 1.68 17.28 -1.31
N ILE A 294 2.33 16.85 -0.23
CA ILE A 294 3.79 16.81 -0.13
C ILE A 294 4.35 15.69 -1.01
N TYR A 295 3.74 14.51 -1.03
CA TYR A 295 4.13 13.46 -1.98
C TYR A 295 4.00 13.94 -3.43
N ASP A 296 2.90 14.60 -3.79
CA ASP A 296 2.69 15.17 -5.13
C ASP A 296 3.73 16.24 -5.49
N THR A 297 4.05 17.12 -4.53
CA THR A 297 5.08 18.15 -4.74
C THR A 297 6.46 17.53 -4.98
N LEU A 298 6.81 16.51 -4.20
CA LEU A 298 8.07 15.81 -4.34
C LEU A 298 8.13 14.98 -5.64
N SER A 299 7.04 14.31 -6.01
CA SER A 299 6.98 13.48 -7.23
C SER A 299 7.16 14.30 -8.51
N LYS A 300 6.71 15.55 -8.49
CA LYS A 300 6.81 16.50 -9.62
C LYS A 300 8.08 17.35 -9.59
N SER A 301 8.95 17.18 -8.60
CA SER A 301 10.20 17.95 -8.49
C SER A 301 11.32 17.29 -9.31
N PRO A 302 11.87 17.99 -10.33
CA PRO A 302 13.02 17.48 -11.09
C PRO A 302 14.26 17.24 -10.22
N GLN A 303 14.40 18.02 -9.13
CA GLN A 303 15.48 17.84 -8.16
C GLN A 303 15.33 16.51 -7.43
N VAL A 304 14.12 16.15 -7.00
CA VAL A 304 13.85 14.86 -6.35
C VAL A 304 14.05 13.69 -7.32
N GLU A 305 13.63 13.82 -8.58
CA GLU A 305 13.88 12.81 -9.61
C GLU A 305 15.38 12.53 -9.75
N LYS A 306 16.20 13.59 -9.80
CA LYS A 306 17.66 13.47 -9.84
C LYS A 306 18.22 12.79 -8.60
N LEU A 307 17.80 13.20 -7.40
CA LEU A 307 18.24 12.59 -6.14
C LEU A 307 17.95 11.08 -6.10
N LEU A 308 16.76 10.68 -6.54
CA LEU A 308 16.38 9.28 -6.62
C LEU A 308 17.22 8.52 -7.65
N ALA A 309 17.46 9.09 -8.83
CA ALA A 309 18.29 8.47 -9.86
C ALA A 309 19.74 8.24 -9.37
N ASP A 310 20.33 9.24 -8.71
CA ASP A 310 21.67 9.15 -8.12
C ASP A 310 21.71 8.07 -7.02
N TYR A 311 20.72 8.07 -6.11
CA TYR A 311 20.59 7.04 -5.07
C TYR A 311 20.50 5.62 -5.64
N TYR A 312 19.64 5.40 -6.65
CA TYR A 312 19.51 4.09 -7.27
C TYR A 312 20.81 3.68 -7.97
N LYS A 313 21.51 4.59 -8.63
CA LYS A 313 22.79 4.27 -9.28
C LYS A 313 23.84 3.77 -8.28
N GLU A 314 23.88 4.34 -7.09
CA GLU A 314 24.81 3.93 -6.02
C GLU A 314 24.42 2.60 -5.37
N HIS A 315 23.12 2.27 -5.34
CA HIS A 315 22.59 1.11 -4.61
C HIS A 315 22.11 -0.05 -5.51
N SER A 316 22.14 0.10 -6.84
CA SER A 316 21.80 -0.97 -7.80
C SER A 316 22.95 -1.94 -8.09
N ALA A 317 24.09 -1.79 -7.41
CA ALA A 317 25.30 -2.62 -7.59
C ALA A 317 25.40 -3.81 -6.60
N ILE A 318 24.31 -4.16 -5.92
CA ILE A 318 24.24 -5.26 -4.93
C ILE A 318 23.23 -6.31 -5.37
#